data_AF-A0A316HMF6-F1
#
_entry.id   AF-A0A316HMF6-F1
#
_cell.length_a   1.000
_cell.length_b   1.000
_cell.length_c   1.000
_cell.angle_alpha   90.00
_cell.angle_beta   90.00
_cell.angle_gamma   90.00
#
_symmetry.space_group_name_H-M   'P 1'
#
loop_
_entity.id
_entity.type
_entity.pdbx_description
1 polymer ?
#
loop_
_entity_poly.entity_id
_entity_poly.type
_entity_poly.pdbx_seq_one_letter_code
_entity_poly.pdbx_strand_id
1 'polypeptide(L)'
;MTRDKQAVYILLDITNDHGWRDYSARVGIWHTIDALDHNGIRASVPVTRAAVEQYPQLITAGEARNWVWLASEIEAVGAIERATGTPPRGWCGQSPVPSPLTYDVGCLDARPVVLRPFTPGWPLRYKHLGQALARLAAEPDLWLTTCDDIAEAQLTDTPTCMSIHRRA
;
A
#
# COMPACT_ATOMS: atom_id res chain seq x y z
N MET A 1 54.38 -31.98 -11.77
CA MET A 1 52.97 -31.84 -12.19
C MET A 1 52.37 -30.67 -11.44
N THR A 2 52.41 -29.48 -12.04
CA THR A 2 51.75 -28.27 -11.53
C THR A 2 50.25 -28.44 -11.75
N ARG A 3 49.46 -28.52 -10.67
CA ARG A 3 48.00 -28.53 -10.78
C ARG A 3 47.55 -27.19 -11.36
N ASP A 4 46.83 -27.22 -12.48
CA ASP A 4 46.15 -26.06 -13.04
C ASP A 4 45.23 -25.45 -11.97
N LYS A 5 45.51 -24.22 -11.57
CA LYS A 5 44.69 -23.50 -10.60
C LYS A 5 43.48 -22.95 -11.34
N GLN A 6 42.28 -23.47 -11.02
CA GLN A 6 41.03 -22.87 -11.47
C GLN A 6 40.67 -21.69 -10.57
N ALA A 7 40.35 -20.56 -11.17
CA ALA A 7 39.86 -19.38 -10.47
C ALA A 7 38.33 -19.31 -10.55
N VAL A 8 37.68 -18.98 -9.44
CA VAL A 8 36.25 -18.66 -9.35
C VAL A 8 36.13 -17.31 -8.66
N TYR A 9 35.28 -16.43 -9.18
CA TYR A 9 34.92 -15.17 -8.53
C TYR A 9 33.43 -15.14 -8.24
N ILE A 10 33.07 -14.52 -7.11
CA ILE A 10 31.68 -14.30 -6.72
C ILE A 10 31.33 -12.88 -7.14
N LEU A 11 30.40 -12.76 -8.08
CA LEU A 11 29.84 -11.47 -8.50
C LEU A 11 28.48 -11.28 -7.84
N LEU A 12 28.37 -10.26 -6.99
CA LEU A 12 27.08 -9.84 -6.44
C LEU A 12 26.45 -8.83 -7.40
N ASP A 13 25.50 -9.28 -8.22
CA ASP A 13 24.71 -8.40 -9.07
C ASP A 13 23.60 -7.72 -8.27
N ILE A 14 23.94 -6.56 -7.72
CA ILE A 14 23.01 -5.68 -7.03
C ILE A 14 22.27 -4.73 -7.99
N THR A 15 22.53 -4.82 -9.30
CA THR A 15 21.92 -3.95 -10.31
C THR A 15 20.59 -4.49 -10.85
N ASN A 16 20.21 -5.71 -10.47
CA ASN A 16 18.93 -6.28 -10.85
C ASN A 16 17.76 -5.56 -10.13
N ASP A 17 16.80 -5.05 -10.93
CA ASP A 17 15.57 -4.38 -10.50
C ASP A 17 14.72 -5.19 -9.49
N HIS A 18 14.95 -6.51 -9.38
CA HIS A 18 14.27 -7.35 -8.39
C HIS A 18 14.64 -6.99 -6.95
N GLY A 19 15.89 -6.59 -6.69
CA GLY A 19 16.36 -6.31 -5.34
C GLY A 19 15.58 -5.18 -4.65
N TRP A 20 15.16 -4.15 -5.41
CA TRP A 20 14.36 -3.05 -4.88
C TRP A 20 12.92 -3.47 -4.56
N ARG A 21 12.33 -4.39 -5.34
CA ARG A 21 10.99 -4.92 -5.09
C ARG A 21 10.96 -5.79 -3.84
N ASP A 22 11.95 -6.67 -3.70
CA ASP A 22 12.13 -7.51 -2.51
C ASP A 22 12.38 -6.66 -1.26
N TYR A 23 13.22 -5.62 -1.38
CA TYR A 23 13.45 -4.68 -0.28
C TYR A 23 12.15 -4.01 0.18
N SER A 24 11.29 -3.61 -0.77
CA SER A 24 10.00 -2.98 -0.47
C SER A 24 9.16 -3.83 0.48
N ALA A 25 8.95 -5.10 0.14
CA ALA A 25 8.05 -5.98 0.87
C ALA A 25 8.68 -6.58 2.14
N ARG A 26 10.01 -6.63 2.22
CA ARG A 26 10.72 -7.28 3.34
C ARG A 26 11.23 -6.29 4.40
N VAL A 27 11.58 -5.07 4.02
CA VAL A 27 12.23 -4.08 4.90
C VAL A 27 11.53 -2.73 4.84
N GLY A 28 11.39 -2.14 3.64
CA GLY A 28 10.88 -0.77 3.48
C GLY A 28 9.45 -0.57 3.99
N ILE A 29 8.62 -1.61 3.89
CA ILE A 29 7.24 -1.59 4.39
C ILE A 29 7.16 -1.43 5.91
N TRP A 30 8.07 -2.03 6.67
CA TRP A 30 8.04 -1.96 8.14
C TRP A 30 8.36 -0.56 8.64
N HIS A 31 9.35 0.10 8.03
CA HIS A 31 9.56 1.52 8.29
C HIS A 31 8.31 2.34 7.93
N THR A 32 7.67 2.06 6.80
CA THR A 32 6.44 2.78 6.42
C THR A 32 5.33 2.57 7.45
N ILE A 33 5.13 1.34 7.92
CA ILE A 33 4.19 0.99 8.99
C ILE A 33 4.51 1.78 10.26
N ASP A 34 5.76 1.79 10.72
CA ASP A 34 6.14 2.53 11.93
C ASP A 34 5.82 4.01 11.79
N ALA A 35 6.07 4.62 10.63
CA ALA A 35 5.75 6.03 10.41
C ALA A 35 4.24 6.30 10.41
N LEU A 36 3.43 5.39 9.88
CA LEU A 36 1.97 5.50 9.90
C LEU A 36 1.43 5.33 11.32
N ASP A 37 1.94 4.35 12.08
CA ASP A 37 1.55 4.06 13.46
C ASP A 37 1.83 5.25 14.39
N HIS A 38 3.01 5.87 14.27
CA HIS A 38 3.34 7.07 15.05
C HIS A 38 2.37 8.23 14.85
N ASN A 39 1.65 8.27 13.72
CA ASN A 39 0.70 9.31 13.37
C ASN A 39 -0.77 8.83 13.40
N GLY A 40 -1.04 7.58 13.80
CA GLY A 40 -2.38 7.01 13.84
C GLY A 40 -3.06 6.88 12.47
N ILE A 41 -2.29 6.77 11.38
CA ILE A 41 -2.83 6.77 10.02
C ILE A 41 -3.12 5.34 9.55
N ARG A 42 -4.36 5.07 9.17
CA ARG A 42 -4.75 3.83 8.47
C ARG A 42 -4.46 3.94 6.98
N ALA A 43 -4.01 2.85 6.36
CA ALA A 43 -3.68 2.81 4.94
C ALA A 43 -4.64 1.94 4.12
N SER A 44 -4.64 2.21 2.81
CA SER A 44 -5.29 1.38 1.79
C SER A 44 -4.22 0.81 0.87
N VAL A 45 -4.20 -0.50 0.69
CA VAL A 45 -3.09 -1.21 0.05
C VAL A 45 -3.62 -2.02 -1.13
N PRO A 46 -3.28 -1.63 -2.38
CA PRO A 46 -3.50 -2.49 -3.52
C PRO A 46 -2.52 -3.67 -3.50
N VAL A 47 -3.05 -4.88 -3.66
CA VAL A 47 -2.26 -6.11 -3.63
C VAL A 47 -2.62 -7.01 -4.81
N THR A 48 -1.60 -7.71 -5.31
CA THR A 48 -1.73 -8.83 -6.24
C THR A 48 -1.92 -10.13 -5.46
N ARG A 49 -2.40 -11.20 -6.11
CA ARG A 49 -2.46 -12.54 -5.49
C ARG A 49 -1.09 -12.96 -4.97
N ALA A 50 -0.04 -12.75 -5.78
CA ALA A 50 1.31 -13.13 -5.42
C ALA A 50 1.80 -12.40 -4.15
N ALA A 51 1.49 -11.11 -4.00
CA ALA A 51 1.87 -10.36 -2.80
C ALA A 51 1.17 -10.91 -1.54
N VAL A 52 -0.13 -11.23 -1.64
CA VAL A 52 -0.90 -11.82 -0.53
C VAL A 52 -0.32 -13.17 -0.12
N GLU A 53 0.01 -14.03 -1.08
CA GLU A 53 0.53 -15.37 -0.82
C GLU A 53 2.00 -15.39 -0.34
N GLN A 54 2.84 -14.50 -0.85
CA GLN A 54 4.28 -14.46 -0.53
C GLN A 54 4.58 -13.71 0.76
N TYR A 55 3.73 -12.76 1.16
CA TYR A 55 3.96 -11.90 2.32
C TYR A 55 2.77 -11.92 3.31
N PRO A 56 2.37 -13.09 3.86
CA PRO A 56 1.24 -13.19 4.80
C PRO A 56 1.43 -12.37 6.08
N GLN A 57 2.67 -12.11 6.49
CA GLN A 57 3.00 -11.21 7.59
C GLN A 57 2.56 -9.76 7.34
N LEU A 58 2.54 -9.31 6.09
CA LEU A 58 2.03 -7.99 5.73
C LEU A 58 0.51 -7.93 5.90
N ILE A 59 -0.19 -8.99 5.47
CA ILE A 59 -1.64 -9.10 5.65
C ILE A 59 -1.97 -9.06 7.15
N THR A 60 -1.28 -9.88 7.95
CA THR A 60 -1.45 -9.90 9.41
C THR A 60 -1.20 -8.51 10.03
N ALA A 61 -0.17 -7.81 9.59
CA ALA A 61 0.16 -6.48 10.09
C ALA A 61 -0.90 -5.42 9.72
N GLY A 62 -1.44 -5.48 8.51
CA GLY A 62 -2.50 -4.58 8.06
C GLY A 62 -3.84 -4.86 8.73
N GLU A 63 -4.21 -6.14 8.91
CA GLU A 63 -5.41 -6.56 9.66
C GLU A 63 -5.37 -6.04 11.10
N ALA A 64 -4.22 -6.18 11.78
CA ALA A 64 -4.02 -5.63 13.13
C ALA A 64 -4.21 -4.10 13.23
N ARG A 65 -4.20 -3.39 12.08
CA ARG A 65 -4.33 -1.93 11.96
C ARG A 65 -5.61 -1.50 11.26
N ASN A 66 -6.52 -2.43 10.95
CA ASN A 66 -7.73 -2.16 10.17
C ASN A 66 -7.42 -1.46 8.84
N TRP A 67 -6.36 -1.89 8.15
CA TRP A 67 -6.06 -1.42 6.79
C TRP A 67 -7.07 -1.97 5.79
N VAL A 68 -7.17 -1.29 4.66
CA VAL A 68 -8.07 -1.70 3.57
C VAL A 68 -7.26 -2.38 2.48
N TRP A 69 -7.71 -3.55 2.03
CA TRP A 69 -7.09 -4.28 0.93
C TRP A 69 -7.85 -4.05 -0.38
N LEU A 70 -7.14 -3.62 -1.41
CA LEU A 70 -7.68 -3.44 -2.75
C LEU A 70 -7.16 -4.53 -3.67
N ALA A 71 -8.02 -5.09 -4.51
CA ALA A 71 -7.57 -5.98 -5.57
C ALA A 71 -6.97 -5.15 -6.71
N SER A 72 -5.75 -5.48 -7.15
CA SER A 72 -5.14 -4.89 -8.35
C SER A 72 -5.25 -5.77 -9.60
N GLU A 73 -5.62 -7.02 -9.42
CA GLU A 73 -5.85 -8.04 -10.44
C GLU A 73 -6.99 -8.96 -9.99
N ILE A 74 -7.67 -9.64 -10.91
CA ILE A 74 -8.88 -10.42 -10.58
C ILE A 74 -8.58 -11.58 -9.63
N GLU A 75 -7.40 -12.18 -9.78
CA GLU A 75 -6.91 -13.28 -8.96
C GLU A 75 -6.67 -12.87 -7.50
N ALA A 76 -6.43 -11.57 -7.26
CA ALA A 76 -6.23 -11.03 -5.91
C ALA A 76 -7.52 -11.08 -5.08
N VAL A 77 -8.71 -11.01 -5.69
CA VAL A 77 -10.00 -11.01 -4.98
C VAL A 77 -10.13 -12.23 -4.08
N GLY A 78 -9.99 -13.43 -4.67
CA GLY A 78 -10.07 -14.67 -3.90
C GLY A 78 -8.86 -14.88 -2.99
N ALA A 79 -7.70 -14.30 -3.31
CA ALA A 79 -6.53 -14.38 -2.46
C ALA A 79 -6.71 -13.59 -1.15
N ILE A 80 -7.22 -12.35 -1.27
CA ILE A 80 -7.57 -11.49 -0.14
C ILE A 80 -8.64 -12.17 0.71
N GLU A 81 -9.73 -12.62 0.10
CA GLU A 81 -10.82 -13.30 0.83
C GLU A 81 -10.34 -14.50 1.65
N ARG A 82 -9.43 -15.32 1.09
CA ARG A 82 -8.83 -16.45 1.83
C ARG A 82 -7.91 -16.01 2.98
N ALA A 83 -7.25 -14.86 2.84
CA ALA A 83 -6.25 -14.38 3.80
C ALA A 83 -6.87 -13.56 4.94
N THR A 84 -7.92 -12.78 4.66
CA THR A 84 -8.58 -11.86 5.62
C THR A 84 -9.94 -12.38 6.09
N GLY A 85 -10.53 -13.34 5.37
CA GLY A 85 -11.88 -13.85 5.63
C GLY A 85 -12.99 -13.00 5.01
N THR A 86 -12.67 -11.88 4.37
CA THR A 86 -13.63 -10.99 3.71
C THR A 86 -13.14 -10.60 2.32
N PRO A 87 -14.01 -10.62 1.28
CA PRO A 87 -13.60 -10.17 -0.04
C PRO A 87 -13.34 -8.66 -0.03
N PRO A 88 -12.38 -8.18 -0.83
CA PRO A 88 -12.13 -6.75 -0.97
C PRO A 88 -13.34 -6.07 -1.61
N ARG A 89 -13.57 -4.79 -1.26
CA ARG A 89 -14.62 -3.97 -1.87
C ARG A 89 -14.11 -3.16 -3.05
N GLY A 90 -12.88 -2.66 -2.97
CA GLY A 90 -12.33 -1.73 -3.95
C GLY A 90 -11.35 -2.36 -4.95
N TRP A 91 -11.27 -1.72 -6.11
CA TRP A 91 -10.40 -2.06 -7.22
C TRP A 91 -9.31 -1.00 -7.43
N CYS A 92 -8.10 -1.43 -7.77
CA CYS A 92 -6.97 -0.58 -8.14
C CYS A 92 -6.15 -1.23 -9.27
N GLY A 93 -6.84 -1.65 -10.34
CA GLY A 93 -6.23 -2.22 -11.53
C GLY A 93 -6.42 -1.32 -12.75
N GLN A 94 -5.75 -1.64 -13.87
CA GLN A 94 -5.89 -0.88 -15.13
C GLN A 94 -7.13 -1.28 -15.94
N SER A 95 -7.69 -2.46 -15.67
CA SER A 95 -8.90 -2.95 -16.31
C SER A 95 -10.14 -2.36 -15.66
N PRO A 96 -11.30 -2.34 -16.35
CA PRO A 96 -12.57 -1.97 -15.73
C PRO A 96 -12.82 -2.79 -14.46
N VAL A 97 -13.50 -2.17 -13.48
CA VAL A 97 -13.85 -2.81 -12.22
C VAL A 97 -14.59 -4.12 -12.45
N PRO A 98 -14.05 -5.26 -11.99
CA PRO A 98 -14.74 -6.54 -12.09
C PRO A 98 -15.98 -6.60 -11.20
N SER A 99 -17.04 -7.27 -11.67
CA SER A 99 -18.20 -7.65 -10.86
C SER A 99 -17.80 -8.82 -9.95
N PRO A 100 -17.22 -8.54 -8.76
CA PRO A 100 -18.02 -8.27 -7.55
C PRO A 100 -17.60 -7.02 -6.75
N LEU A 101 -16.68 -6.21 -7.26
CA LEU A 101 -16.13 -5.06 -6.54
C LEU A 101 -17.07 -3.85 -6.65
N THR A 102 -17.11 -3.04 -5.59
CA THR A 102 -18.05 -1.94 -5.41
C THR A 102 -17.57 -0.63 -6.04
N TYR A 103 -16.26 -0.36 -6.03
CA TYR A 103 -15.72 0.92 -6.52
C TYR A 103 -14.30 0.79 -7.10
N ASP A 104 -13.96 1.74 -7.99
CA ASP A 104 -12.60 2.00 -8.42
C ASP A 104 -11.99 3.10 -7.55
N VAL A 105 -10.79 2.88 -7.01
CA VAL A 105 -10.08 3.92 -6.25
C VAL A 105 -9.81 5.17 -7.08
N GLY A 106 -9.67 5.05 -8.40
CA GLY A 106 -9.49 6.15 -9.34
C GLY A 106 -10.74 7.00 -9.56
N CYS A 107 -11.91 6.54 -9.12
CA CYS A 107 -13.17 7.27 -9.19
C CYS A 107 -13.54 7.99 -7.89
N LEU A 108 -12.76 7.83 -6.83
CA LEU A 108 -13.00 8.52 -5.56
C LEU A 108 -12.69 10.01 -5.70
N ASP A 109 -13.54 10.86 -5.11
CA ASP A 109 -13.36 12.31 -5.06
C ASP A 109 -12.43 12.67 -3.91
N ALA A 110 -11.18 12.23 -4.02
CA ALA A 110 -10.15 12.42 -3.01
C ALA A 110 -8.76 12.46 -3.67
N ARG A 111 -7.83 13.18 -3.04
CA ARG A 111 -6.43 13.23 -3.50
C ARG A 111 -5.62 12.11 -2.86
N PRO A 112 -5.14 11.09 -3.61
CA PRO A 112 -4.33 10.02 -3.03
C PRO A 112 -2.89 10.48 -2.78
N VAL A 113 -2.31 10.05 -1.65
CA VAL A 113 -0.87 10.10 -1.40
C VAL A 113 -0.31 8.68 -1.56
N VAL A 114 0.35 8.42 -2.69
CA VAL A 114 0.86 7.08 -3.00
C VAL A 114 2.27 6.90 -2.43
N LEU A 115 2.40 6.04 -1.42
CA LEU A 115 3.69 5.63 -0.87
C LEU A 115 4.14 4.32 -1.51
N ARG A 116 5.35 4.29 -2.07
CA ARG A 116 5.98 3.06 -2.58
C ARG A 116 7.10 2.65 -1.63
N PRO A 117 6.92 1.68 -0.72
CA PRO A 117 7.81 1.48 0.42
C PRO A 117 9.31 1.33 0.11
N PHE A 118 9.70 0.89 -1.09
CA PHE A 118 11.11 0.91 -1.51
C PHE A 118 11.73 2.31 -1.62
N THR A 119 10.95 3.38 -1.83
CA THR A 119 11.47 4.74 -1.99
C THR A 119 11.57 5.52 -0.67
N PRO A 120 10.50 5.67 0.14
CA PRO A 120 10.59 6.39 1.41
C PRO A 120 11.06 5.47 2.56
N GLY A 121 10.95 4.14 2.42
CA GLY A 121 11.42 3.17 3.41
C GLY A 121 12.93 2.95 3.40
N TRP A 122 13.68 3.68 2.56
CA TRP A 122 15.13 3.79 2.71
C TRP A 122 15.48 4.53 4.02
N PRO A 123 16.45 4.06 4.81
CA PRO A 123 16.78 4.67 6.12
C PRO A 123 17.04 6.18 6.04
N LEU A 124 17.64 6.65 4.95
CA LEU A 124 17.96 8.06 4.72
C LEU A 124 16.71 8.95 4.48
N ARG A 125 15.56 8.36 4.13
CA ARG A 125 14.34 9.08 3.77
C ARG A 125 13.22 8.90 4.80
N TYR A 126 13.33 7.89 5.66
CA TYR A 126 12.37 7.59 6.71
C TYR A 126 12.04 8.80 7.61
N LYS A 127 13.06 9.57 8.03
CA LYS A 127 12.87 10.81 8.80
C LYS A 127 11.93 11.79 8.11
N HIS A 128 12.10 11.98 6.80
CA HIS A 128 11.30 12.93 6.04
C HIS A 128 9.88 12.42 5.78
N LEU A 129 9.71 11.10 5.64
CA LEU A 129 8.38 10.49 5.61
C LEU A 129 7.63 10.78 6.92
N GLY A 130 8.27 10.54 8.06
CA GLY A 130 7.66 10.83 9.37
C GLY A 130 7.28 12.31 9.52
N GLN A 131 8.16 13.24 9.12
CA GLN A 131 7.87 14.67 9.14
C GLN A 131 6.70 15.07 8.23
N ALA A 132 6.58 14.46 7.05
CA ALA A 132 5.50 14.74 6.13
C ALA A 132 4.15 14.23 6.66
N LEU A 133 4.12 12.99 7.18
CA LEU A 133 2.92 12.41 7.77
C LEU A 133 2.46 13.16 9.01
N ALA A 134 3.39 13.58 9.89
CA ALA A 134 3.07 14.37 11.06
C ALA A 134 2.44 15.73 10.72
N ARG A 135 2.90 16.38 9.64
CA ARG A 135 2.27 17.61 9.16
C ARG A 135 0.85 17.34 8.68
N LEU A 136 0.66 16.32 7.83
CA LEU A 136 -0.67 15.97 7.34
C LEU A 136 -1.64 15.63 8.49
N ALA A 137 -1.18 14.88 9.49
CA ALA A 137 -2.01 14.51 10.64
C ALA A 137 -2.35 15.69 11.56
N ALA A 138 -1.57 16.77 11.51
CA ALA A 138 -1.82 17.99 12.28
C ALA A 138 -2.72 19.00 11.54
N GLU A 139 -3.03 18.79 10.26
CA GLU A 139 -3.92 19.68 9.51
C GLU A 139 -5.39 19.40 9.89
N PRO A 140 -6.09 20.32 10.58
CA PRO A 140 -7.41 20.06 11.15
C PRO A 140 -8.51 19.84 10.09
N ASP A 141 -8.33 20.41 8.90
CA ASP A 141 -9.26 20.31 7.78
C ASP A 141 -8.99 19.08 6.89
N LEU A 142 -7.98 18.26 7.22
CA LEU A 142 -7.63 17.09 6.44
C LEU A 142 -8.22 15.81 7.07
N TRP A 143 -9.14 15.17 6.35
CA TRP A 143 -9.59 13.83 6.70
C TRP A 143 -8.62 12.77 6.16
N LEU A 144 -7.67 12.34 7.01
CA LEU A 144 -6.80 11.19 6.72
C LEU A 144 -7.55 9.90 6.99
N THR A 145 -7.84 9.14 5.95
CA THR A 145 -8.72 7.99 6.03
C THR A 145 -8.41 6.93 4.96
N THR A 146 -9.14 5.82 4.96
CA THR A 146 -9.02 4.77 3.95
C THR A 146 -9.95 5.00 2.77
N CYS A 147 -9.67 4.34 1.64
CA CYS A 147 -10.53 4.42 0.46
C CYS A 147 -11.91 3.79 0.68
N ASP A 148 -12.06 2.76 1.54
CA ASP A 148 -13.38 2.20 1.88
C ASP A 148 -14.23 3.25 2.61
N ASP A 149 -13.64 3.96 3.57
CA ASP A 149 -14.33 5.02 4.33
C ASP A 149 -14.79 6.15 3.40
N ILE A 150 -13.96 6.53 2.42
CA ILE A 150 -14.31 7.53 1.39
C ILE A 150 -15.44 7.03 0.51
N ALA A 151 -15.33 5.80 -0.01
CA ALA A 151 -16.35 5.21 -0.88
C ALA A 151 -17.70 5.12 -0.15
N GLU A 152 -17.70 4.73 1.12
CA GLU A 152 -18.92 4.67 1.94
C GLU A 152 -19.53 6.05 2.18
N ALA A 153 -18.72 7.07 2.47
CA ALA A 153 -19.22 8.42 2.64
C ALA A 153 -19.84 8.98 1.34
N GLN A 154 -19.24 8.69 0.19
CA GLN A 154 -19.78 9.07 -1.12
C GLN A 154 -21.09 8.34 -1.47
N LEU A 155 -21.22 7.07 -1.08
CA LEU A 155 -22.43 6.26 -1.34
C LEU A 155 -23.61 6.68 -0.46
N THR A 156 -23.35 7.17 0.75
CA THR A 156 -24.39 7.54 1.72
C THR A 156 -24.86 8.99 1.60
N ASP A 157 -24.32 9.76 0.65
CA ASP A 157 -24.54 11.20 0.49
C ASP A 157 -24.28 11.98 1.80
N THR A 158 -23.45 11.41 2.67
CA THR A 158 -23.08 12.01 3.95
C THR A 158 -21.99 13.03 3.67
N PRO A 159 -22.16 14.31 4.02
CA PRO A 159 -21.16 15.33 3.74
C PRO A 159 -19.96 15.14 4.68
N THR A 160 -18.99 14.33 4.27
CA THR A 160 -17.68 14.28 4.94
C THR A 160 -16.83 15.46 4.49
N CYS A 161 -16.46 16.27 5.48
CA CYS A 161 -15.62 17.48 5.40
C CYS A 161 -16.17 18.62 4.51
N MET A 162 -17.49 18.89 4.57
CA MET A 162 -18.21 20.12 4.17
C MET A 162 -17.84 20.96 2.91
N SER A 163 -16.95 20.55 2.02
CA SER A 163 -16.74 21.15 0.68
C SER A 163 -15.56 20.51 -0.05
N ILE A 164 -15.70 19.30 -0.60
CA ILE A 164 -14.65 18.79 -1.48
C ILE A 164 -14.58 19.63 -2.76
N HIS A 165 -15.71 20.21 -3.22
CA HIS A 165 -15.73 21.32 -4.17
C HIS A 165 -16.84 22.33 -3.82
N ARG A 166 -16.51 23.42 -3.09
CA ARG A 166 -17.37 24.62 -3.22
C ARG A 166 -17.24 25.08 -4.67
N ARG A 167 -18.32 24.84 -5.41
CA ARG A 167 -18.69 25.49 -6.68
C ARG A 167 -17.87 26.76 -6.95
N ALA A 168 -17.17 26.77 -8.07
CA ALA A 168 -17.03 27.96 -8.90
C ALA A 168 -17.74 27.67 -10.22
#